data_AF-X1PH92-F1
#
_entry.id   AF-X1PH92-F1
#
_cell.length_a   1.000
_cell.length_b   1.000
_cell.length_c   1.000
_cell.angle_alpha   90.00
_cell.angle_beta   90.00
_cell.angle_gamma   90.00
#
_symmetry.space_group_name_H-M   'P 1'
#
loop_
_entity.id
_entity.type
_entity.pdbx_description
1 polymer ?
#
loop_
_entity_poly.entity_id
_entity_poly.type
_entity_poly.pdbx_seq_one_letter_code
_entity_poly.pdbx_strand_id
1 'polypeptide(L)'
;MYIVSMSIFSIILIASMQGIESDIIVEITGNIFFSSPYLMSDDISIKNKTDVENFIARILCKYTDAGFPFCRIHPEIIYADNKPEKIILNVEEGERVIISDYLFDIQGKSQIKAVKKVANLKTGNYFSSKEIERSKKDLLKTEAFEDISDNIVYRDGNYYLVFNLKEKRSDYLTTFGSLAEDNF
;
A
#
# COMPACT_ATOMS: atom_id res chain seq x y z
N MET A 1 19.81 41.69 58.14
CA MET A 1 20.73 41.60 56.98
C MET A 1 20.34 40.36 56.21
N TYR A 2 19.70 40.54 55.05
CA TYR A 2 19.10 39.46 54.26
C TYR A 2 20.20 38.69 53.52
N ILE A 3 20.27 37.37 53.71
CA ILE A 3 21.11 36.49 52.88
C ILE A 3 20.24 36.04 51.70
N VAL A 4 20.62 36.53 50.53
CA VAL A 4 19.97 36.29 49.24
C VAL A 4 20.24 34.85 48.79
N SER A 5 19.16 34.10 48.58
CA SER A 5 19.12 32.85 47.83
C SER A 5 19.55 33.11 46.38
N MET A 6 20.69 32.57 45.95
CA MET A 6 21.11 32.59 44.54
C MET A 6 20.92 31.21 43.93
N SER A 7 19.91 31.11 43.06
CA SER A 7 19.58 29.95 42.25
C SER A 7 20.74 29.54 41.34
N ILE A 8 21.02 28.24 41.32
CA ILE A 8 21.99 27.61 40.42
C ILE A 8 21.31 27.48 39.05
N PHE A 9 21.68 28.34 38.10
CA PHE A 9 21.29 28.17 36.69
C PHE A 9 22.01 26.95 36.13
N SER A 10 21.26 25.89 35.84
CA SER A 10 21.77 24.71 35.13
C SER A 10 21.93 25.07 33.64
N ILE A 11 23.18 25.12 33.18
CA ILE A 11 23.51 25.23 31.75
C ILE A 11 23.31 23.85 31.13
N ILE A 12 22.26 23.69 30.34
CA ILE A 12 22.06 22.49 29.52
C ILE A 12 22.96 22.63 28.29
N LEU A 13 24.07 21.91 28.29
CA LEU A 13 24.93 21.75 27.12
C LEU A 13 24.28 20.74 26.17
N ILE A 14 23.52 21.21 25.18
CA ILE A 14 23.03 20.36 24.08
C ILE A 14 24.19 20.17 23.11
N ALA A 15 25.00 19.13 23.33
CA ALA A 15 25.95 18.67 22.33
C ALA A 15 25.14 18.04 21.19
N SER A 16 24.98 18.76 20.08
CA SER A 16 24.51 18.16 18.83
C SER A 16 25.60 17.18 18.34
N MET A 17 25.39 15.89 18.57
CA MET A 17 26.17 14.87 17.88
C MET A 17 25.68 14.86 16.43
N GLN A 18 26.45 15.49 15.54
CA GLN A 18 26.32 15.28 14.10
C GLN A 18 26.41 13.78 13.85
N GLY A 19 25.27 13.19 13.45
CA GLY A 19 25.15 11.77 13.17
C GLY A 19 26.05 11.42 11.99
N ILE A 20 27.00 10.53 12.25
CA ILE A 20 27.79 9.86 11.21
C ILE A 20 26.78 9.10 10.33
N GLU A 21 26.64 9.55 9.09
CA GLU A 21 25.86 8.89 8.02
C GLU A 21 26.54 7.55 7.71
N SER A 22 26.21 6.50 8.47
CA SER A 22 26.54 5.13 8.10
C SER A 22 25.40 4.59 7.27
N ASP A 23 25.66 4.27 5.99
CA ASP A 23 24.70 3.56 5.15
C ASP A 23 24.32 2.24 5.85
N ILE A 24 23.03 2.08 6.13
CA ILE A 24 22.51 0.88 6.79
C ILE A 24 22.58 -0.27 5.80
N ILE A 25 23.25 -1.36 6.17
CA ILE A 25 23.36 -2.54 5.30
C ILE A 25 22.01 -3.27 5.32
N VAL A 26 21.45 -3.54 4.13
CA VAL A 26 20.20 -4.29 4.02
C VAL A 26 20.41 -5.63 3.34
N GLU A 27 19.92 -6.68 3.97
CA GLU A 27 19.97 -8.05 3.47
C GLU A 27 18.55 -8.59 3.32
N ILE A 28 18.28 -9.31 2.23
CA ILE A 28 17.00 -10.00 2.01
C ILE A 28 17.26 -11.50 2.09
N THR A 29 16.43 -12.18 2.87
CA THR A 29 16.45 -13.63 3.07
C THR A 29 15.04 -14.21 2.88
N GLY A 30 14.94 -15.53 2.70
CA GLY A 30 13.64 -16.22 2.54
C GLY A 30 13.03 -16.13 1.13
N ASN A 31 13.58 -15.28 0.26
CA ASN A 31 13.19 -15.16 -1.14
C ASN A 31 13.68 -16.34 -1.99
N ILE A 32 12.77 -16.94 -2.75
CA ILE A 32 12.97 -18.10 -3.63
C ILE A 32 12.57 -17.73 -5.07
N PHE A 33 11.44 -17.03 -5.24
CA PHE A 33 10.92 -16.64 -6.54
C PHE A 33 11.71 -15.49 -7.16
N PHE A 34 11.97 -14.43 -6.40
CA PHE A 34 12.81 -13.32 -6.84
C PHE A 34 14.21 -13.41 -6.24
N SER A 35 15.24 -13.11 -7.01
CA SER A 35 16.62 -13.06 -6.50
C SER A 35 16.85 -11.79 -5.69
N SER A 36 17.72 -11.86 -4.68
CA SER A 36 18.05 -10.68 -3.85
C SER A 36 18.62 -9.53 -4.69
N PRO A 37 19.50 -9.75 -5.70
CA PRO A 37 19.93 -8.69 -6.60
C PRO A 37 18.80 -8.04 -7.41
N TYR A 38 17.77 -8.82 -7.80
CA TYR A 38 16.61 -8.28 -8.52
C TYR A 38 15.72 -7.40 -7.61
N LEU A 39 15.59 -7.78 -6.33
CA LEU A 39 14.86 -6.97 -5.36
C LEU A 39 15.62 -5.68 -5.00
N MET A 40 16.95 -5.75 -5.06
CA MET A 40 17.91 -4.66 -4.80
C MET A 40 18.31 -3.86 -6.05
N SER A 41 17.69 -4.11 -7.20
CA SER A 41 18.14 -3.56 -8.50
C SER A 41 18.10 -2.03 -8.60
N ASP A 42 17.31 -1.39 -7.75
CA ASP A 42 17.11 0.04 -7.78
C ASP A 42 18.03 0.63 -6.70
N ASP A 43 18.84 1.64 -7.04
CA ASP A 43 19.70 2.35 -6.08
C ASP A 43 18.84 2.96 -4.97
N ILE A 44 18.85 2.34 -3.78
CA ILE A 44 18.07 2.79 -2.63
C ILE A 44 19.06 3.10 -1.52
N SER A 45 19.23 4.38 -1.24
CA SER A 45 19.91 4.81 -0.01
C SER A 45 18.90 4.75 1.13
N ILE A 46 19.15 3.87 2.10
CA ILE A 46 18.30 3.70 3.28
C ILE A 46 18.94 4.48 4.43
N LYS A 47 18.32 5.60 4.78
CA LYS A 47 18.83 6.51 5.83
C LYS A 47 17.92 6.57 7.04
N ASN A 48 16.62 6.41 6.82
CA ASN A 48 15.62 6.53 7.87
C ASN A 48 14.63 5.36 7.84
N LYS A 49 13.81 5.27 8.89
CA LYS A 49 12.78 4.25 9.03
C LYS A 49 11.76 4.27 7.88
N THR A 50 11.37 5.45 7.41
CA THR A 50 10.43 5.63 6.30
C THR A 50 10.98 5.05 4.99
N ASP A 51 12.29 5.15 4.75
CA ASP A 51 12.93 4.58 3.57
C ASP A 51 12.83 3.04 3.59
N VAL A 52 13.00 2.43 4.77
CA VAL A 52 12.83 0.99 4.97
C VAL A 52 11.38 0.57 4.70
N GLU A 53 10.40 1.31 5.24
CA GLU A 53 8.98 1.03 5.04
C GLU A 53 8.59 1.14 3.55
N ASN A 54 9.07 2.17 2.86
CA ASN A 54 8.86 2.34 1.42
C ASN A 54 9.51 1.22 0.61
N PHE A 55 10.70 0.77 1.03
CA PHE A 55 11.38 -0.34 0.38
C PHE A 55 10.63 -1.66 0.55
N ILE A 56 10.18 -1.96 1.77
CA ILE A 56 9.32 -3.11 2.07
C ILE A 56 8.04 -3.07 1.23
N ALA A 57 7.36 -1.91 1.19
CA ALA A 57 6.14 -1.73 0.40
C ALA A 57 6.37 -2.00 -1.10
N ARG A 58 7.53 -1.58 -1.63
CA ARG A 58 7.91 -1.86 -3.03
C ARG A 58 8.17 -3.34 -3.28
N ILE A 59 8.87 -4.02 -2.37
CA ILE A 59 9.08 -5.48 -2.49
C ILE A 59 7.74 -6.20 -2.43
N LEU A 60 6.88 -5.86 -1.46
CA LEU A 60 5.53 -6.42 -1.36
C LEU A 60 4.75 -6.22 -2.66
N CYS A 61 4.76 -5.00 -3.21
CA CYS A 61 4.13 -4.70 -4.50
C CYS A 61 4.64 -5.59 -5.65
N LYS A 62 5.95 -5.83 -5.75
CA LYS A 62 6.53 -6.76 -6.75
C LYS A 62 5.98 -8.19 -6.58
N TYR A 63 5.87 -8.68 -5.34
CA TYR A 63 5.33 -10.01 -5.06
C TYR A 63 3.81 -10.10 -5.29
N THR A 64 3.04 -9.13 -4.82
CA THR A 64 1.58 -9.12 -4.98
C THR A 64 1.19 -8.95 -6.44
N ASP A 65 1.95 -8.20 -7.25
CA ASP A 65 1.76 -8.12 -8.70
C ASP A 65 2.14 -9.40 -9.43
N ALA A 66 3.03 -10.22 -8.87
CA ALA A 66 3.46 -11.49 -9.44
C ALA A 66 2.54 -12.67 -9.07
N GLY A 67 1.56 -12.47 -8.20
CA GLY A 67 0.61 -13.50 -7.78
C GLY A 67 0.77 -14.01 -6.36
N PHE A 68 1.55 -13.34 -5.51
CA PHE A 68 1.74 -13.71 -4.11
C PHE A 68 0.99 -12.74 -3.18
N PRO A 69 -0.35 -12.83 -3.08
CA PRO A 69 -1.15 -11.88 -2.29
C PRO A 69 -0.90 -11.98 -0.78
N PHE A 70 -0.37 -13.11 -0.31
CA PHE A 70 -0.14 -13.38 1.10
C PHE A 70 1.33 -13.21 1.51
N CYS A 71 2.16 -12.62 0.64
CA CYS A 71 3.56 -12.35 0.93
C CYS A 71 3.69 -11.45 2.17
N ARG A 72 4.59 -11.83 3.08
CA ARG A 72 4.89 -11.08 4.30
C ARG A 72 6.38 -10.82 4.38
N ILE A 73 6.74 -9.67 4.94
CA ILE A 73 8.13 -9.30 5.19
C ILE A 73 8.27 -8.96 6.67
N HIS A 74 9.18 -9.66 7.34
CA HIS A 74 9.51 -9.46 8.74
C HIS A 74 10.87 -8.76 8.83
N PRO A 75 10.90 -7.45 9.09
CA PRO A 75 12.16 -6.72 9.26
C PRO A 75 12.75 -6.97 10.65
N GLU A 76 14.02 -7.31 10.70
CA GLU A 76 14.83 -7.43 11.90
C GLU A 76 15.97 -6.40 11.84
N ILE A 77 16.10 -5.58 12.88
CA ILE A 77 17.13 -4.52 12.95
C ILE A 77 18.23 -4.98 13.91
N ILE A 78 19.45 -5.04 13.41
CA ILE A 78 20.65 -5.33 14.19
C ILE A 78 21.32 -4.00 14.52
N TYR A 79 21.54 -3.80 15.83
CA TYR A 79 22.18 -2.62 16.37
C TYR A 79 23.61 -2.91 16.78
N ALA A 80 24.54 -2.02 16.45
CA ALA A 80 25.89 -1.96 17.01
C ALA A 80 26.08 -0.61 17.68
N ASP A 81 26.59 -0.60 18.91
CA ASP A 81 26.82 0.62 19.71
C ASP A 81 25.62 1.59 19.76
N ASN A 82 24.42 1.04 19.96
CA ASN A 82 23.13 1.75 19.97
C ASN A 82 22.77 2.47 18.64
N LYS A 83 23.38 2.10 17.52
CA LYS A 83 23.04 2.60 16.17
C LYS A 83 22.58 1.44 15.28
N PRO A 84 21.57 1.66 14.41
CA PRO A 84 21.16 0.63 13.45
C PRO A 84 22.28 0.44 12.43
N GLU A 85 22.85 -0.76 12.38
CA GLU A 85 23.95 -1.10 11.47
C GLU A 85 23.44 -1.91 10.29
N LYS A 86 22.53 -2.86 10.57
CA LYS A 86 22.04 -3.81 9.57
C LYS A 86 20.55 -4.07 9.72
N ILE A 87 19.85 -4.22 8.60
CA ILE A 87 18.44 -4.62 8.54
C ILE A 87 18.34 -5.90 7.72
N ILE A 88 17.76 -6.94 8.32
CA ILE A 88 17.46 -8.20 7.64
C ILE A 88 15.96 -8.20 7.33
N LEU A 89 15.63 -8.34 6.05
CA LEU A 89 14.26 -8.50 5.59
C LEU A 89 14.02 -9.98 5.34
N ASN A 90 13.32 -10.65 6.25
CA ASN A 90 12.92 -12.03 6.06
C ASN A 90 11.59 -12.08 5.27
N VAL A 91 11.63 -12.62 4.05
CA VAL A 91 10.50 -12.69 3.14
C VAL A 91 9.85 -14.06 3.25
N GLU A 92 8.58 -14.07 3.64
CA GLU A 92 7.70 -15.23 3.55
C GLU A 92 6.81 -15.06 2.31
N GLU A 93 7.22 -15.63 1.18
CA GLU A 93 6.53 -15.42 -0.11
C GLU A 93 5.07 -15.90 -0.10
N GLY A 94 4.81 -16.99 0.62
CA GLY A 94 3.51 -17.65 0.61
C GLY A 94 3.23 -18.36 -0.73
N GLU A 95 1.97 -18.73 -0.92
CA GLU A 95 1.54 -19.40 -2.15
C GLU A 95 1.24 -18.43 -3.28
N ARG A 96 1.44 -18.89 -4.51
CA ARG A 96 1.08 -18.15 -5.70
C ARG A 96 -0.36 -18.46 -6.10
N VAL A 97 -1.23 -17.45 -6.07
CA VAL A 97 -2.68 -17.58 -6.18
C VAL A 97 -3.18 -17.30 -7.59
N ILE A 98 -4.02 -18.19 -8.12
CA ILE A 98 -4.81 -17.99 -9.35
C ILE A 98 -6.24 -17.63 -8.96
N ILE A 99 -6.75 -16.50 -9.46
CA ILE A 99 -8.12 -16.07 -9.19
C ILE A 99 -9.06 -16.73 -10.19
N SER A 100 -9.95 -17.58 -9.67
CA SER A 100 -10.90 -18.35 -10.47
C SER A 100 -12.05 -17.49 -10.99
N ASP A 101 -12.61 -16.64 -10.15
CA ASP A 101 -13.62 -15.65 -10.55
C ASP A 101 -13.61 -14.42 -9.63
N TYR A 102 -14.23 -13.35 -10.10
CA TYR A 102 -14.46 -12.10 -9.38
C TYR A 102 -15.93 -11.97 -9.00
N LEU A 103 -16.17 -11.86 -7.70
CA LEU A 103 -17.49 -11.67 -7.13
C LEU A 103 -17.68 -10.20 -6.75
N PHE A 104 -18.90 -9.69 -6.93
CA PHE A 104 -19.24 -8.31 -6.63
C PHE A 104 -20.44 -8.31 -5.70
N ASP A 105 -20.21 -7.86 -4.47
CA ASP A 105 -21.26 -7.56 -3.49
C ASP A 105 -21.54 -6.06 -3.54
N ILE A 106 -22.79 -5.70 -3.86
CA ILE A 106 -23.18 -4.31 -4.14
C ILE A 106 -24.25 -3.89 -3.14
N GLN A 107 -23.92 -2.93 -2.29
CA GLN A 107 -24.88 -2.24 -1.43
C GLN A 107 -25.53 -1.09 -2.20
N GLY A 108 -26.48 -1.42 -3.07
CA GLY A 108 -27.11 -0.43 -3.95
C GLY A 108 -28.00 -1.03 -5.04
N LYS A 109 -28.21 -0.29 -6.13
CA LYS A 109 -29.11 -0.67 -7.25
C LYS A 109 -28.37 -0.93 -8.57
N SER A 110 -27.06 -0.74 -8.63
CA SER A 110 -26.24 -0.97 -9.82
C SER A 110 -26.31 -2.43 -10.24
N GLN A 111 -26.38 -2.63 -11.55
CA GLN A 111 -26.42 -3.96 -12.11
C GLN A 111 -25.01 -4.58 -12.09
N ILE A 112 -24.90 -5.80 -11.55
CA ILE A 112 -23.64 -6.57 -11.52
C ILE A 112 -22.99 -6.65 -12.91
N LYS A 113 -23.77 -6.81 -13.98
CA LYS A 113 -23.25 -6.86 -15.35
C LYS A 113 -22.56 -5.55 -15.77
N ALA A 114 -23.09 -4.40 -15.35
CA ALA A 114 -22.50 -3.09 -15.63
C ALA A 114 -21.17 -2.93 -14.87
N VAL A 115 -21.16 -3.29 -13.58
CA VAL A 115 -19.96 -3.30 -12.75
C VAL A 115 -18.87 -4.19 -13.34
N LYS A 116 -19.21 -5.44 -13.69
CA LYS A 116 -18.27 -6.39 -14.34
C LYS A 116 -17.65 -5.81 -15.62
N LYS A 117 -18.45 -5.08 -16.41
CA LYS A 117 -17.97 -4.45 -17.66
C LYS A 117 -16.98 -3.31 -17.40
N VAL A 118 -17.21 -2.50 -16.37
CA VAL A 118 -16.31 -1.40 -16.00
C VAL A 118 -15.04 -1.92 -15.36
N ALA A 119 -15.15 -2.91 -14.46
CA ALA A 119 -14.02 -3.54 -13.78
C ALA A 119 -13.02 -4.18 -14.77
N ASN A 120 -13.52 -4.78 -15.86
CA ASN A 120 -12.72 -5.32 -16.96
C ASN A 120 -11.58 -6.26 -16.49
N LEU A 121 -11.89 -7.14 -15.55
CA LEU A 121 -10.97 -8.12 -14.99
C LEU A 121 -10.99 -9.43 -15.78
N LYS A 122 -9.83 -10.08 -15.90
CA LYS A 122 -9.67 -11.38 -16.58
C LYS A 122 -9.58 -12.50 -15.56
N THR A 123 -10.46 -13.50 -15.67
CA THR A 123 -10.46 -14.67 -14.80
C THR A 123 -9.41 -15.70 -15.22
N GLY A 124 -9.01 -16.57 -14.29
CA GLY A 124 -8.06 -17.66 -14.55
C GLY A 124 -6.59 -17.24 -14.61
N ASN A 125 -6.28 -15.98 -14.24
CA ASN A 125 -4.92 -15.48 -14.15
C ASN A 125 -4.41 -15.47 -12.72
N TYR A 126 -3.10 -15.36 -12.56
CA TYR A 126 -2.50 -15.06 -11.27
C TYR A 126 -3.02 -13.74 -10.71
N PHE A 127 -3.16 -13.67 -9.39
CA PHE A 127 -3.48 -12.43 -8.71
C PHE A 127 -2.49 -11.32 -9.08
N SER A 128 -2.98 -10.09 -9.23
CA SER A 128 -2.14 -8.93 -9.47
C SER A 128 -2.75 -7.71 -8.80
N SER A 129 -2.09 -7.18 -7.76
CA SER A 129 -2.55 -5.97 -7.06
C SER A 129 -2.79 -4.81 -8.03
N LYS A 130 -1.91 -4.61 -9.01
CA LYS A 130 -2.03 -3.57 -10.04
C LYS A 130 -3.29 -3.69 -10.88
N GLU A 131 -3.69 -4.91 -11.27
CA GLU A 131 -4.95 -5.11 -12.00
C GLU A 131 -6.16 -4.78 -11.12
N ILE A 132 -6.12 -5.15 -9.85
CA ILE A 132 -7.19 -4.86 -8.89
C ILE A 132 -7.31 -3.35 -8.64
N GLU A 133 -6.19 -2.67 -8.38
CA GLU A 133 -6.16 -1.22 -8.18
C GLU A 133 -6.66 -0.46 -9.42
N ARG A 134 -6.27 -0.90 -10.61
CA ARG A 134 -6.78 -0.34 -11.86
C ARG A 134 -8.30 -0.49 -11.96
N SER A 135 -8.82 -1.69 -11.69
CA SER A 135 -10.27 -1.94 -11.70
C SER A 135 -11.01 -1.07 -10.67
N LYS A 136 -10.49 -0.95 -9.44
CA LYS A 136 -11.05 -0.03 -8.43
C LYS A 136 -11.09 1.40 -8.93
N LYS A 137 -9.99 1.88 -9.53
CA LYS A 137 -9.90 3.23 -10.09
C LYS A 137 -10.92 3.43 -11.22
N ASP A 138 -11.10 2.45 -12.08
CA ASP A 138 -12.06 2.52 -13.19
C ASP A 138 -13.52 2.52 -12.67
N LEU A 139 -13.82 1.79 -11.60
CA LEU A 139 -15.12 1.85 -10.91
C LEU A 139 -15.35 3.20 -10.23
N LEU A 140 -14.36 3.75 -9.52
CA LEU A 140 -14.48 5.06 -8.83
C LEU A 140 -14.68 6.22 -9.81
N LYS A 141 -14.09 6.15 -11.00
CA LYS A 141 -14.31 7.14 -12.08
C LYS A 141 -15.76 7.23 -12.54
N THR A 142 -16.60 6.24 -12.25
CA THR A 142 -18.03 6.31 -12.59
C THR A 142 -18.81 7.23 -11.65
N GLU A 143 -18.21 7.66 -10.54
CA GLU A 143 -18.84 8.45 -9.47
C GLU A 143 -20.05 7.77 -8.80
N ALA A 144 -20.35 6.51 -9.16
CA ALA A 144 -21.47 5.74 -8.63
C ALA A 144 -21.19 5.17 -7.23
N PHE A 145 -19.91 4.97 -6.89
CA PHE A 145 -19.48 4.32 -5.65
C PHE A 145 -18.73 5.30 -4.76
N GLU A 146 -19.02 5.27 -3.46
CA GLU A 146 -18.31 6.05 -2.44
C GLU A 146 -17.20 5.26 -1.76
N ASP A 147 -17.35 3.93 -1.70
CA ASP A 147 -16.38 3.04 -1.08
C ASP A 147 -16.27 1.71 -1.84
N ILE A 148 -15.05 1.21 -1.95
CA ILE A 148 -14.69 -0.04 -2.64
C ILE A 148 -13.62 -0.75 -1.83
N SER A 149 -13.96 -1.92 -1.29
CA SER A 149 -13.01 -2.83 -0.66
C SER A 149 -12.96 -4.16 -1.41
N ASP A 150 -11.88 -4.90 -1.20
CA ASP A 150 -11.68 -6.22 -1.77
C ASP A 150 -11.12 -7.20 -0.74
N ASN A 151 -11.45 -8.47 -0.90
CA ASN A 151 -10.90 -9.55 -0.09
C ASN A 151 -10.80 -10.83 -0.90
N ILE A 152 -9.74 -11.60 -0.63
CA ILE A 152 -9.55 -12.92 -1.23
C ILE A 152 -10.27 -13.96 -0.35
N VAL A 153 -11.04 -14.84 -0.96
CA VAL A 153 -11.76 -15.94 -0.31
C VAL A 153 -11.33 -17.26 -0.92
N TYR A 154 -10.96 -18.21 -0.07
CA TYR A 154 -10.72 -19.59 -0.48
C TYR A 154 -11.96 -20.43 -0.25
N ARG A 155 -12.48 -21.06 -1.31
CA ARG A 155 -13.69 -21.89 -1.26
C ARG A 155 -13.61 -23.00 -2.28
N ASP A 156 -14.00 -24.22 -1.89
CA ASP A 156 -14.10 -25.38 -2.79
C ASP A 156 -12.80 -25.62 -3.61
N GLY A 157 -11.64 -25.44 -2.98
CA GLY A 157 -10.33 -25.63 -3.63
C GLY A 157 -9.86 -24.46 -4.51
N ASN A 158 -10.62 -23.37 -4.57
CA ASN A 158 -10.38 -22.26 -5.49
C ASN A 158 -10.32 -20.92 -4.76
N TYR A 159 -9.54 -19.98 -5.31
CA TYR A 159 -9.48 -18.60 -4.84
C TYR A 159 -10.41 -17.69 -5.64
N TYR A 160 -11.18 -16.88 -4.94
CA TYR A 160 -12.07 -15.86 -5.48
C TYR A 160 -11.69 -14.50 -4.92
N LEU A 161 -11.79 -13.45 -5.73
CA LEU A 161 -11.67 -12.09 -5.23
C LEU A 161 -13.06 -11.46 -5.15
N VAL A 162 -13.44 -11.03 -3.95
CA VAL A 162 -14.73 -10.40 -3.67
C VAL A 162 -14.52 -8.90 -3.59
N PHE A 163 -15.20 -8.14 -4.44
CA PHE A 163 -15.32 -6.69 -4.31
C PHE A 163 -16.58 -6.36 -3.53
N ASN A 164 -16.44 -5.59 -2.46
CA ASN A 164 -17.57 -5.00 -1.73
C ASN A 164 -17.69 -3.54 -2.15
N LEU A 165 -18.83 -3.20 -2.76
CA LEU A 165 -19.09 -1.90 -3.37
C LEU A 165 -20.22 -1.21 -2.61
N LYS A 166 -19.97 0.02 -2.17
CA LYS A 166 -20.98 0.85 -1.54
C LYS A 166 -21.35 2.00 -2.48
N GLU A 167 -22.61 2.02 -2.90
CA GLU A 167 -23.10 3.09 -3.76
C GLU A 167 -23.24 4.41 -3.02
N LYS A 168 -22.92 5.48 -3.73
CA LYS A 168 -23.21 6.83 -3.30
C LYS A 168 -24.72 7.06 -3.34
N ARG A 169 -25.29 7.62 -2.28
CA ARG A 169 -26.71 8.02 -2.28
C ARG A 169 -26.87 9.24 -3.18
N SER A 170 -27.50 9.07 -4.35
CA SER A 170 -27.76 10.15 -5.31
C SER A 170 -29.17 10.73 -5.13
N ASP A 171 -29.41 11.44 -4.03
CA ASP A 171 -30.66 12.19 -3.82
C ASP A 171 -30.47 13.68 -4.15
N TYR A 172 -29.83 14.00 -5.29
CA TYR A 172 -29.65 15.39 -5.71
C TYR A 172 -30.27 15.67 -7.08
N LEU A 173 -31.05 16.74 -7.15
CA LEU A 173 -31.59 17.31 -8.38
C LEU A 173 -30.65 18.44 -8.81
N THR A 174 -29.99 18.32 -9.96
CA THR A 174 -29.19 19.39 -10.53
C THR A 174 -29.94 20.04 -11.68
N THR A 175 -30.26 21.33 -11.55
CA THR A 175 -30.84 22.14 -12.61
C THR A 175 -29.75 22.97 -13.26
N PHE A 176 -29.63 22.88 -14.59
CA PHE A 176 -28.73 23.71 -15.38
C PHE A 176 -29.56 24.73 -16.15
N GLY A 177 -29.23 26.01 -16.01
CA GLY A 177 -29.82 27.09 -16.79
C GLY A 177 -28.72 27.83 -17.55
N SER A 178 -28.94 28.09 -18.84
CA SER A 178 -28.06 28.92 -19.67
C SER A 178 -28.91 29.95 -20.41
N LEU A 179 -28.46 31.20 -20.42
CA LEU A 179 -28.98 32.23 -21.32
C LEU A 179 -27.96 32.38 -22.45
N ALA A 180 -28.39 32.10 -23.68
CA ALA A 180 -27.64 32.46 -24.88
C ALA A 180 -28.21 33.79 -25.39
N GLU A 181 -27.37 34.81 -25.48
CA GLU A 181 -27.73 36.09 -26.08
C GLU A 181 -27.40 35.99 -27.57
N ASP A 182 -28.43 35.82 -28.41
CA ASP A 182 -28.29 35.82 -29.86
C ASP A 182 -28.04 37.25 -30.34
N ASN A 183 -26.79 37.56 -30.68
CA ASN A 183 -26.44 38.79 -31.37
C ASN A 183 -26.75 38.61 -32.86
N PHE A 184 -27.85 39.25 -33.33
CA PHE A 184 -28.22 39.40 -34.73
C PHE A 184 -27.44 40.53 -35.41
#